data_AF-A0A821RAX5-F1
#
_entry.id   AF-A0A821RAX5-F1
#
_cell.length_a   1.000
_cell.length_b   1.000
_cell.length_c   1.000
_cell.angle_alpha   90.00
_cell.angle_beta   90.00
_cell.angle_gamma   90.00
#
_symmetry.space_group_name_H-M   'P 1'
#
loop_
_entity.id
_entity.type
_entity.pdbx_description
1 polymer ?
#
loop_
_entity_poly.entity_id
_entity_poly.type
_entity_poly.pdbx_seq_one_letter_code
_entity_poly.pdbx_strand_id
1 'polypeptide(L)'
;MSINCVQQCSICFVNVNGNNGYIRHIRQVHVNDRQFGTPCALCDSKFVFTNLKSFISHFRKHMLHSLFDEVPTPDLCVNHDIINSDVNDDFEEQLTIPEYEHYDQLEEIKKFYLKMLLRVREGHILPGAVMKTISLSLCSLLETFSIFLLSKLNINLDNPILRHVNGDIEKILFEISKNEELFISDCELYFRFIKPKEIQLPTGNTAYYIPICDILMCLFQKKDFYECIKREKKYICQFDGQDIIYHYRNGEIGRQHCILKIKENTILLQLYCDDISVVNPLMGKNAAHKLTTFYLSIDDLPACYNSSLNFIHLLLLFYRKDFENENNRQILFNLLNKDIECLENDGLILPGDITPTYFTISTLCADNLAAHELGGFTCSFNSGRCCRYCLIHHKDMKYVYREADVLIRTAASHDFHVKHIDNVPNDKSLYGVNEKSILSTLLSFNPITSLPPDIMHDILEGIMPKIISSLLHTIVSTRLCTSAQICYRINNFIYGINDRRNRPPTFKEKDIHDKRVPGKAMEKYCLFLNLGLRMMRTTKVAHGTENEGFKAERTVSSSLPSP
;
A
#
# COMPACT_ATOMS: atom_id res chain seq x y z
N MET A 1 -1.46 -12.87 43.06
CA MET A 1 -2.06 -11.61 42.55
C MET A 1 -1.25 -11.13 41.36
N SER A 2 -1.68 -11.40 40.13
CA SER A 2 -0.97 -10.96 38.92
C SER A 2 -1.30 -9.51 38.60
N ILE A 3 -0.31 -8.61 38.66
CA ILE A 3 -0.42 -7.24 38.17
C ILE A 3 -0.84 -7.29 36.68
N ASN A 4 -1.97 -6.67 36.34
CA ASN A 4 -2.43 -6.45 34.97
C ASN A 4 -1.43 -5.52 34.25
N CYS A 5 -0.34 -6.10 33.72
CA CYS A 5 0.65 -5.37 32.95
C CYS A 5 0.10 -5.10 31.54
N VAL A 6 -0.44 -3.90 31.33
CA VAL A 6 -0.88 -3.43 30.02
C VAL A 6 0.35 -2.93 29.26
N GLN A 7 0.64 -3.52 28.11
CA GLN A 7 1.78 -3.15 27.28
C GLN A 7 1.32 -2.48 25.98
N GLN A 8 1.89 -1.33 25.65
CA GLN A 8 1.61 -0.63 24.40
C GLN A 8 2.53 -1.14 23.29
N CYS A 9 1.94 -1.55 22.17
CA CYS A 9 2.70 -1.94 20.98
C CYS A 9 3.47 -0.75 20.42
N SER A 10 4.79 -0.88 20.30
CA SER A 10 5.64 0.18 19.74
C SER A 10 5.44 0.43 18.23
N ILE A 11 4.83 -0.53 17.53
CA ILE A 11 4.64 -0.48 16.07
C ILE A 11 3.28 0.14 15.70
N CYS A 12 2.20 -0.23 16.41
CA CYS A 12 0.84 0.28 16.13
C CYS A 12 0.15 0.98 17.30
N PHE A 13 0.84 1.17 18.43
CA PHE A 13 0.36 1.92 19.60
C PHE A 13 -0.89 1.36 20.30
N VAL A 14 -1.30 0.14 19.93
CA VAL A 14 -2.40 -0.60 20.59
C VAL A 14 -1.95 -1.09 21.96
N ASN A 15 -2.78 -0.85 22.99
CA ASN A 15 -2.59 -1.40 24.33
C ASN A 15 -3.05 -2.85 24.36
N VAL A 16 -2.19 -3.73 24.87
CA VAL A 16 -2.43 -5.18 24.92
C VAL A 16 -2.24 -5.65 26.36
N ASN A 17 -3.21 -6.41 26.85
CA ASN A 17 -3.17 -6.91 28.23
C ASN A 17 -2.27 -8.15 28.32
N GLY A 18 -1.30 -8.10 29.23
CA GLY A 18 -0.43 -9.22 29.57
C GLY A 18 0.62 -9.55 28.52
N ASN A 19 1.73 -10.11 28.99
CA ASN A 19 2.90 -10.44 28.17
C ASN A 19 2.60 -11.48 27.07
N ASN A 20 1.74 -12.48 27.35
CA ASN A 20 1.31 -13.46 26.35
C ASN A 20 0.39 -12.84 25.29
N GLY A 21 -0.49 -11.93 25.70
CA GLY A 21 -1.31 -11.12 24.80
C GLY A 21 -0.43 -10.29 23.87
N TYR A 22 0.63 -9.67 24.39
CA TYR A 22 1.58 -8.88 23.61
C TYR A 22 2.32 -9.71 22.56
N ILE A 23 2.89 -10.88 22.92
CA ILE A 23 3.51 -11.79 21.93
C ILE A 23 2.50 -12.19 20.84
N ARG A 24 1.27 -12.52 21.25
CA ARG A 24 0.19 -12.91 20.33
C ARG A 24 -0.13 -11.78 19.36
N HIS A 25 -0.27 -10.55 19.86
CA HIS A 25 -0.48 -9.36 19.05
C HIS A 25 0.65 -9.15 18.03
N ILE A 26 1.92 -9.16 18.46
CA ILE A 26 3.08 -8.95 17.59
C ILE A 26 3.13 -10.03 16.48
N ARG A 27 2.89 -11.30 16.81
CA ARG A 27 2.82 -12.40 15.83
C ARG A 27 1.65 -12.24 14.86
N GLN A 28 0.50 -11.80 15.35
CA GLN A 28 -0.70 -11.76 14.55
C GLN A 28 -0.82 -10.50 13.69
N VAL A 29 -0.26 -9.37 14.11
CA VAL A 29 -0.40 -8.09 13.41
C VAL A 29 0.84 -7.77 12.59
N HIS A 30 2.04 -8.03 13.13
CA HIS A 30 3.29 -7.49 12.61
C HIS A 30 4.24 -8.53 11.97
N VAL A 31 3.82 -9.80 11.82
CA VAL A 31 4.67 -10.88 11.26
C VAL A 31 5.23 -10.61 9.87
N ASN A 32 4.49 -9.87 9.05
CA ASN A 32 4.86 -9.58 7.66
C ASN A 32 5.17 -8.09 7.44
N ASP A 33 5.37 -7.31 8.51
CA ASP A 33 5.72 -5.90 8.34
C ASP A 33 7.08 -5.79 7.65
N ARG A 34 7.07 -5.22 6.45
CA ARG A 34 8.27 -5.01 5.62
C ARG A 34 9.33 -4.14 6.32
N GLN A 35 8.94 -3.43 7.37
CA GLN A 35 9.80 -2.59 8.21
C GLN A 35 9.67 -2.96 9.70
N PHE A 36 9.46 -4.23 10.02
CA PHE A 36 9.37 -4.68 11.42
C PHE A 36 10.56 -4.18 12.23
N GLY A 37 10.29 -3.44 13.30
CA GLY A 37 11.28 -2.83 14.17
C GLY A 37 10.64 -2.48 15.50
N THR A 38 10.91 -3.26 16.55
CA THR A 38 10.38 -3.00 17.90
C THR A 38 11.48 -3.10 18.95
N PRO A 39 11.55 -2.16 19.92
CA PRO A 39 12.29 -2.39 21.15
C PRO A 39 11.56 -3.42 22.04
N CYS A 40 12.26 -3.95 23.04
CA CYS A 40 11.65 -4.76 24.09
C CYS A 40 11.05 -3.85 25.17
N ALA A 41 9.78 -4.06 25.53
CA ALA A 41 9.12 -3.28 26.58
C ALA A 41 9.49 -3.76 28.01
N LEU A 42 10.15 -4.92 28.13
CA LEU A 42 10.52 -5.54 29.41
C LEU A 42 11.97 -5.24 29.83
N CYS A 43 12.73 -4.51 29.02
CA CYS A 43 14.09 -4.11 29.36
C CYS A 43 14.52 -2.83 28.65
N ASP A 44 15.37 -2.03 29.29
CA ASP A 44 15.93 -0.78 28.75
C ASP A 44 16.99 -1.01 27.65
N SER A 45 16.87 -2.10 26.89
CA SER A 45 17.75 -2.33 25.75
C SER A 45 17.47 -1.25 24.69
N LYS A 46 18.49 -0.47 24.33
CA LYS A 46 18.45 0.44 23.16
C LYS A 46 18.38 -0.31 21.83
N PHE A 47 18.20 -1.63 21.86
CA PHE A 47 18.26 -2.51 20.71
C PHE A 47 16.87 -2.66 20.08
N VAL A 48 16.75 -2.25 18.81
CA VAL A 48 15.54 -2.43 18.02
C VAL A 48 15.64 -3.74 17.26
N PHE A 49 14.73 -4.67 17.53
CA PHE A 49 14.69 -5.95 16.85
C PHE A 49 14.05 -5.80 15.48
N THR A 50 14.82 -6.07 14.42
CA THR A 50 14.36 -6.05 13.02
C THR A 50 13.84 -7.40 12.53
N ASN A 51 13.93 -8.44 13.38
CA ASN A 51 13.47 -9.79 13.09
C ASN A 51 12.54 -10.29 14.20
N LEU A 52 11.34 -10.73 13.80
CA LEU A 52 10.31 -11.19 14.72
C LEU A 52 10.73 -12.42 15.55
N LYS A 53 11.42 -13.41 14.96
CA LYS A 53 11.84 -14.62 15.68
C LYS A 53 12.85 -14.29 16.78
N SER A 54 13.79 -13.40 16.48
CA SER A 54 14.79 -12.92 17.45
C SER A 54 14.13 -12.14 18.58
N PHE A 55 13.18 -11.26 18.26
CA PHE A 55 12.39 -10.53 19.25
C PHE A 55 11.63 -11.47 20.20
N ILE A 56 10.87 -12.42 19.66
CA ILE A 56 10.08 -13.37 20.46
C ILE A 56 10.97 -14.21 21.38
N SER A 57 12.10 -14.69 20.88
CA SER A 57 13.04 -15.49 21.68
C SER A 57 13.59 -14.68 22.86
N HIS A 58 14.00 -13.43 22.60
CA HIS A 58 14.45 -12.51 23.64
C HIS A 58 13.34 -12.19 24.66
N PHE A 59 12.14 -11.84 24.19
CA PHE A 59 11.02 -11.48 25.05
C PHE A 59 10.59 -12.65 25.97
N ARG A 60 10.59 -13.89 25.45
CA ARG A 60 10.28 -15.09 26.24
C ARG A 60 11.31 -15.37 27.34
N LYS A 61 12.59 -15.06 27.12
CA LYS A 61 13.62 -15.20 28.16
C LYS A 61 13.32 -14.28 29.35
N HIS A 62 12.91 -13.04 29.11
CA HIS A 62 12.51 -12.12 30.18
C HIS A 62 11.29 -12.62 30.95
N MET A 63 10.30 -13.21 30.26
CA MET A 63 9.14 -13.81 30.92
C MET A 63 9.48 -15.01 31.80
N LEU A 64 10.49 -15.80 31.42
CA LEU A 64 10.97 -16.91 32.23
C LEU A 64 11.74 -16.41 33.45
N HIS A 65 12.63 -15.42 33.28
CA HIS A 65 13.37 -14.84 34.41
C HIS A 65 12.46 -14.17 35.45
N SER A 66 11.41 -13.46 35.03
CA SER A 66 10.45 -12.84 35.96
C SER A 66 9.65 -13.85 36.81
N LEU A 67 9.62 -15.13 36.45
CA LEU A 67 8.96 -16.19 37.24
C LEU A 67 9.90 -16.82 38.27
N PHE A 68 11.21 -16.57 38.21
CA PHE A 68 12.21 -17.16 39.11
C PHE A 68 12.80 -16.15 40.13
N ASP A 69 12.43 -14.87 40.06
CA ASP A 69 12.97 -13.81 40.95
C ASP A 69 12.21 -13.64 42.28
N GLU A 70 11.23 -14.51 42.62
CA GLU A 70 10.46 -14.44 43.88
C GLU A 70 10.98 -15.34 45.02
N VAL A 71 12.24 -15.80 45.00
CA VAL A 71 12.83 -16.47 46.18
C VAL A 71 14.27 -15.97 46.44
N PRO A 72 14.55 -15.31 47.58
CA PRO A 72 15.92 -14.95 47.93
C PRO A 72 16.69 -16.18 48.39
N THR A 73 17.73 -16.55 47.64
CA THR A 73 18.70 -17.60 47.99
C THR A 73 19.60 -17.17 49.14
N PRO A 74 19.95 -18.09 50.07
CA PRO A 74 21.26 -18.06 50.73
C PRO A 74 22.18 -19.16 50.19
N ASP A 75 23.46 -18.82 50.14
CA ASP A 75 24.62 -19.59 49.66
C ASP A 75 24.75 -21.02 50.20
N LEU A 76 25.23 -21.95 49.36
CA LEU A 76 26.50 -22.68 49.54
C LEU A 76 26.62 -23.92 48.60
N CYS A 77 27.75 -23.94 47.90
CA CYS A 77 28.61 -25.08 47.53
C CYS A 77 28.04 -26.50 47.24
N VAL A 78 28.32 -26.94 46.00
CA VAL A 78 29.05 -28.18 45.63
C VAL A 78 28.65 -29.53 46.26
N ASN A 79 28.40 -30.47 45.34
CA ASN A 79 28.49 -31.94 45.39
C ASN A 79 27.22 -32.78 45.55
N HIS A 80 27.21 -33.83 44.73
CA HIS A 80 26.40 -35.05 44.82
C HIS A 80 26.30 -35.56 46.25
N ASP A 81 25.10 -35.98 46.66
CA ASP A 81 24.84 -37.39 46.99
C ASP A 81 23.34 -37.66 47.15
N ILE A 82 23.00 -38.91 46.83
CA ILE A 82 21.68 -39.55 46.97
C ILE A 82 21.36 -39.69 48.47
N ILE A 83 20.09 -39.48 48.89
CA ILE A 83 19.37 -40.27 49.91
C ILE A 83 17.88 -39.87 49.93
N ASN A 84 17.03 -40.89 49.91
CA ASN A 84 15.58 -40.86 50.12
C ASN A 84 15.20 -40.34 51.53
N SER A 85 14.05 -39.69 51.67
CA SER A 85 13.12 -39.97 52.78
C SER A 85 11.77 -39.29 52.59
N ASP A 86 10.73 -40.06 52.90
CA ASP A 86 9.32 -39.74 53.00
C ASP A 86 9.02 -38.57 53.97
N VAL A 87 7.88 -37.90 53.79
CA VAL A 87 6.74 -37.87 54.76
C VAL A 87 5.69 -36.82 54.35
N ASN A 88 4.46 -37.34 54.32
CA ASN A 88 3.09 -36.83 54.28
C ASN A 88 2.70 -35.40 54.70
N ASP A 89 1.52 -35.07 54.15
CA ASP A 89 0.29 -34.49 54.74
C ASP A 89 -0.07 -33.01 54.53
N ASP A 90 -1.23 -32.89 53.89
CA ASP A 90 -2.38 -32.00 54.13
C ASP A 90 -2.16 -30.49 54.22
N PHE A 91 -2.74 -29.77 53.26
CA PHE A 91 -3.58 -28.59 53.52
C PHE A 91 -4.50 -28.34 52.30
N GLU A 92 -5.76 -28.75 52.42
CA GLU A 92 -6.86 -28.25 51.59
C GLU A 92 -7.17 -26.79 52.00
N GLU A 93 -7.08 -25.85 51.06
CA GLU A 93 -7.72 -24.54 51.22
C GLU A 93 -8.48 -24.18 49.95
N GLN A 94 -9.81 -24.11 50.09
CA GLN A 94 -10.78 -23.80 49.05
C GLN A 94 -10.63 -22.34 48.60
N LEU A 95 -10.07 -22.13 47.41
CA LEU A 95 -10.05 -20.82 46.73
C LEU A 95 -11.30 -20.66 45.86
N THR A 96 -12.20 -19.78 46.31
CA THR A 96 -13.32 -19.25 45.52
C THR A 96 -12.77 -18.43 44.35
N ILE A 97 -13.09 -18.84 43.11
CA ILE A 97 -12.65 -18.19 41.87
C ILE A 97 -13.63 -17.05 41.55
N PRO A 98 -13.17 -15.80 41.32
CA PRO A 98 -14.04 -14.70 40.91
C PRO A 98 -14.51 -14.87 39.46
N GLU A 99 -15.76 -14.53 39.20
CA GLU A 99 -16.41 -14.57 37.88
C GLU A 99 -15.62 -13.75 36.83
N TYR A 100 -15.01 -14.44 35.87
CA TYR A 100 -14.41 -13.87 34.66
C TYR A 100 -15.46 -13.79 33.54
N GLU A 101 -15.46 -12.68 32.80
CA GLU A 101 -16.21 -12.53 31.54
C GLU A 101 -16.02 -13.76 30.64
N HIS A 102 -17.12 -14.29 30.09
CA HIS A 102 -17.17 -15.55 29.35
C HIS A 102 -16.25 -15.49 28.10
N TYR A 103 -15.06 -16.07 28.21
CA TYR A 103 -14.01 -16.05 27.19
C TYR A 103 -14.10 -17.32 26.32
N ASP A 104 -14.69 -17.24 25.12
CA ASP A 104 -14.80 -18.40 24.22
C ASP A 104 -13.47 -18.65 23.47
N GLN A 105 -12.71 -19.64 23.92
CA GLN A 105 -11.43 -20.03 23.35
C GLN A 105 -11.57 -20.61 21.93
N LEU A 106 -12.69 -21.26 21.63
CA LEU A 106 -12.94 -21.89 20.34
C LEU A 106 -13.13 -20.83 19.25
N GLU A 107 -13.81 -19.75 19.61
CA GLU A 107 -13.98 -18.56 18.78
C GLU A 107 -12.65 -17.85 18.45
N GLU A 108 -11.72 -17.77 19.41
CA GLU A 108 -10.37 -17.24 19.15
C GLU A 108 -9.58 -18.14 18.19
N ILE A 109 -9.68 -19.47 18.32
CA ILE A 109 -9.06 -20.43 17.40
C ILE A 109 -9.61 -20.22 15.99
N LYS A 110 -10.94 -20.10 15.87
CA LYS A 110 -11.63 -19.83 14.60
C LYS A 110 -11.11 -18.55 13.94
N LYS A 111 -11.08 -17.45 14.68
CA LYS A 111 -10.56 -16.14 14.20
C LYS A 111 -9.08 -16.24 13.78
N PHE A 112 -8.26 -16.93 14.57
CA PHE A 112 -6.84 -17.12 14.24
C PHE A 112 -6.67 -17.90 12.94
N TYR A 113 -7.39 -19.01 12.83
CA TYR A 113 -7.32 -19.86 11.66
C TYR A 113 -7.78 -19.14 10.40
N LEU A 114 -8.92 -18.44 10.47
CA LEU A 114 -9.44 -17.67 9.36
C LEU A 114 -8.46 -16.60 8.89
N LYS A 115 -7.84 -15.87 9.82
CA LYS A 115 -6.80 -14.88 9.50
C LYS A 115 -5.59 -15.50 8.83
N MET A 116 -5.17 -16.67 9.30
CA MET A 116 -4.07 -17.42 8.71
C MET A 116 -4.44 -17.88 7.29
N LEU A 117 -5.62 -18.47 7.10
CA LEU A 117 -6.10 -18.90 5.80
C LEU A 117 -6.18 -17.73 4.83
N LEU A 118 -6.78 -16.60 5.22
CA LEU A 118 -6.86 -15.41 4.39
C LEU A 118 -5.47 -14.95 3.92
N ARG A 119 -4.48 -14.93 4.82
CA ARG A 119 -3.11 -14.54 4.49
C ARG A 119 -2.43 -15.49 3.51
N VAL A 120 -2.56 -16.78 3.74
CA VAL A 120 -1.85 -17.78 2.92
C VAL A 120 -2.57 -17.94 1.58
N ARG A 121 -3.90 -18.02 1.58
CA ARG A 121 -4.74 -18.15 0.40
C ARG A 121 -4.57 -16.99 -0.55
N GLU A 122 -4.75 -15.76 -0.07
CA GLU A 122 -4.70 -14.57 -0.92
C GLU A 122 -3.25 -14.14 -1.19
N GLY A 123 -2.35 -14.30 -0.22
CA GLY A 123 -0.94 -13.95 -0.38
C GLY A 123 -0.15 -14.88 -1.30
N HIS A 124 -0.60 -16.13 -1.47
CA HIS A 124 0.06 -17.13 -2.32
C HIS A 124 -0.84 -17.72 -3.41
N ILE A 125 -2.06 -17.19 -3.58
CA ILE A 125 -3.04 -17.63 -4.58
C ILE A 125 -3.24 -19.15 -4.51
N LEU A 126 -3.50 -19.65 -3.30
CA LEU A 126 -3.60 -21.10 -3.09
C LEU A 126 -4.93 -21.66 -3.62
N PRO A 127 -4.90 -22.78 -4.37
CA PRO A 127 -6.11 -23.49 -4.76
C PRO A 127 -6.89 -24.01 -3.54
N GLY A 128 -8.22 -24.04 -3.63
CA GLY A 128 -9.08 -24.57 -2.56
C GLY A 128 -8.77 -26.03 -2.17
N ALA A 129 -8.24 -26.84 -3.08
CA ALA A 129 -7.76 -28.19 -2.75
C ALA A 129 -6.59 -28.18 -1.74
N VAL A 130 -5.67 -27.22 -1.87
CA VAL A 130 -4.52 -27.05 -0.95
C VAL A 130 -5.00 -26.62 0.43
N MET A 131 -6.07 -25.83 0.50
CA MET A 131 -6.66 -25.39 1.78
C MET A 131 -7.12 -26.58 2.63
N LYS A 132 -7.71 -27.60 2.01
CA LYS A 132 -8.09 -28.85 2.70
C LYS A 132 -6.88 -29.63 3.21
N THR A 133 -5.79 -29.67 2.44
CA THR A 133 -4.55 -30.30 2.90
C THR A 133 -3.96 -29.56 4.09
N ILE A 134 -4.00 -28.22 4.07
CA ILE A 134 -3.54 -27.38 5.20
C ILE A 134 -4.40 -27.63 6.43
N SER A 135 -5.72 -27.68 6.30
CA SER A 135 -6.63 -27.93 7.42
C SER A 135 -6.36 -29.28 8.07
N LEU A 136 -6.30 -30.36 7.28
CA LEU A 136 -6.00 -31.71 7.77
C LEU A 136 -4.63 -31.78 8.46
N SER A 137 -3.61 -31.19 7.85
CA SER A 137 -2.25 -31.19 8.43
C SER A 137 -2.21 -30.46 9.77
N LEU A 138 -2.97 -29.37 9.92
CA LEU A 138 -3.08 -28.63 11.18
C LEU A 138 -3.86 -29.42 12.24
N CYS A 139 -4.95 -30.09 11.87
CA CYS A 139 -5.67 -30.97 12.79
C CYS A 139 -4.74 -32.05 13.36
N SER A 140 -3.98 -32.75 12.51
CA SER A 140 -3.03 -33.78 12.96
C SER A 140 -1.90 -33.21 13.84
N LEU A 141 -1.42 -32.00 13.54
CA LEU A 141 -0.41 -31.34 14.38
C LEU A 141 -0.97 -30.99 15.77
N LEU A 142 -2.20 -30.45 15.82
CA LEU A 142 -2.87 -30.10 17.07
C LEU A 142 -3.15 -31.34 17.90
N GLU A 143 -3.62 -32.43 17.29
CA GLU A 143 -3.81 -33.71 17.95
C GLU A 143 -2.50 -34.25 18.54
N THR A 144 -1.42 -34.24 17.77
CA THR A 144 -0.09 -34.68 18.24
C THR A 144 0.41 -33.79 19.39
N PHE A 145 0.21 -32.48 19.30
CA PHE A 145 0.60 -31.54 20.36
C PHE A 145 -0.20 -31.77 21.65
N SER A 146 -1.51 -32.01 21.52
CA SER A 146 -2.40 -32.35 22.65
C SER A 146 -1.96 -33.64 23.35
N ILE A 147 -1.63 -34.69 22.59
CA ILE A 147 -1.09 -35.95 23.13
C ILE A 147 0.22 -35.70 23.88
N PHE A 148 1.14 -34.92 23.29
CA PHE A 148 2.40 -34.57 23.93
C PHE A 148 2.19 -33.81 25.25
N LEU A 149 1.29 -32.82 25.27
CA LEU A 149 0.99 -32.04 26.48
C LEU A 149 0.44 -32.94 27.60
N LEU A 150 -0.52 -33.81 27.29
CA LEU A 150 -1.10 -34.75 28.27
C LEU A 150 -0.04 -35.71 28.82
N SER A 151 0.86 -36.19 27.96
CA SER A 151 1.97 -37.06 28.39
C SER A 151 2.92 -36.36 29.38
N LYS A 152 3.07 -35.03 29.29
CA LYS A 152 3.89 -34.23 30.21
C LYS A 152 3.16 -33.86 31.50
N LEU A 153 1.84 -33.82 31.47
CA LEU A 153 1.01 -33.53 32.64
C LEU A 153 0.58 -34.80 33.40
N ASN A 154 1.03 -35.99 32.98
CA ASN A 154 0.61 -37.30 33.52
C ASN A 154 -0.92 -37.50 33.51
N ILE A 155 -1.61 -36.90 32.54
CA ILE A 155 -3.05 -37.07 32.35
C ILE A 155 -3.27 -38.21 31.37
N ASN A 156 -4.30 -39.04 31.60
CA ASN A 156 -4.65 -40.13 30.70
C ASN A 156 -4.84 -39.62 29.26
N LEU A 157 -4.16 -40.27 28.31
CA LEU A 157 -4.21 -39.96 26.88
C LEU A 157 -5.61 -40.20 26.30
N ASP A 158 -6.38 -41.14 26.86
CA ASP A 158 -7.79 -41.39 26.51
C ASP A 158 -8.74 -40.49 27.30
N ASN A 159 -8.54 -39.18 27.18
CA ASN A 159 -9.41 -38.18 27.81
C ASN A 159 -10.61 -37.84 26.89
N PRO A 160 -11.87 -38.12 27.30
CA PRO A 160 -13.05 -37.85 26.47
C PRO A 160 -13.28 -36.36 26.20
N ILE A 161 -12.86 -35.48 27.12
CA ILE A 161 -12.94 -34.03 26.95
C ILE A 161 -12.02 -33.59 25.81
N LEU A 162 -10.81 -34.16 25.74
CA LEU A 162 -9.88 -33.86 24.65
C LEU A 162 -10.41 -34.29 23.29
N ARG A 163 -11.03 -35.47 23.21
CA ARG A 163 -11.65 -35.95 21.96
C ARG A 163 -12.75 -35.01 21.50
N HIS A 164 -13.57 -34.51 22.43
CA HIS A 164 -14.62 -33.54 22.10
C HIS A 164 -14.01 -32.21 21.60
N VAL A 165 -13.04 -31.65 22.32
CA VAL A 165 -12.39 -30.38 21.95
C VAL A 165 -11.68 -30.47 20.61
N ASN A 166 -10.91 -31.55 20.38
CA ASN A 166 -10.25 -31.78 19.09
C ASN A 166 -11.29 -31.95 17.96
N GLY A 167 -12.39 -32.65 18.22
CA GLY A 167 -13.48 -32.80 17.26
C GLY A 167 -14.15 -31.47 16.89
N ASP A 168 -14.37 -30.59 17.88
CA ASP A 168 -14.92 -29.25 17.64
C ASP A 168 -13.97 -28.38 16.81
N ILE A 169 -12.67 -28.41 17.14
CA ILE A 169 -11.63 -27.69 16.40
C ILE A 169 -11.53 -28.22 14.96
N GLU A 170 -11.46 -29.53 14.78
CA GLU A 170 -11.38 -30.17 13.47
C GLU A 170 -12.58 -29.80 12.59
N LYS A 171 -13.78 -29.85 13.16
CA LYS A 171 -15.01 -29.45 12.48
C LYS A 171 -14.93 -28.00 11.98
N ILE A 172 -14.52 -27.06 12.83
CA ILE A 172 -14.37 -25.65 12.46
C ILE A 172 -13.34 -25.47 11.35
N LEU A 173 -12.15 -26.05 11.50
CA LEU A 173 -11.06 -25.93 10.53
C LEU A 173 -11.48 -26.48 9.16
N PHE A 174 -12.19 -27.61 9.15
CA PHE A 174 -12.64 -28.27 7.93
C PHE A 174 -13.79 -27.53 7.24
N GLU A 175 -14.80 -27.07 8.00
CA GLU A 175 -15.95 -26.33 7.48
C GLU A 175 -15.49 -25.03 6.79
N ILE A 176 -14.64 -24.25 7.45
CA ILE A 176 -14.10 -22.99 6.89
C ILE A 176 -13.26 -23.24 5.64
N SER A 177 -12.46 -24.32 5.62
CA SER A 177 -11.58 -24.61 4.48
C SER A 177 -12.29 -25.15 3.26
N LYS A 178 -13.47 -25.76 3.45
CA LYS A 178 -14.21 -26.43 2.38
C LYS A 178 -15.33 -25.56 1.82
N ASN A 179 -15.96 -24.74 2.66
CA ASN A 179 -17.13 -23.96 2.28
C ASN A 179 -16.74 -22.49 2.07
N GLU A 180 -16.77 -22.06 0.81
CA GLU A 180 -16.46 -20.68 0.42
C GLU A 180 -17.45 -19.67 1.02
N GLU A 181 -18.74 -19.99 1.05
CA GLU A 181 -19.76 -19.10 1.61
C GLU A 181 -19.55 -18.89 3.11
N LEU A 182 -19.23 -19.97 3.83
CA LEU A 182 -18.91 -19.89 5.26
C LEU A 182 -17.62 -19.10 5.50
N PHE A 183 -16.58 -19.35 4.71
CA PHE A 183 -15.32 -18.60 4.78
C PHE A 183 -15.53 -17.09 4.60
N ILE A 184 -16.30 -16.69 3.58
CA ILE A 184 -16.62 -15.30 3.32
C ILE A 184 -17.50 -14.72 4.43
N SER A 185 -18.54 -15.43 4.86
CA SER A 185 -19.41 -15.03 5.98
C SER A 185 -18.61 -14.78 7.26
N ASP A 186 -17.66 -15.66 7.59
CA ASP A 186 -16.80 -15.48 8.75
C ASP A 186 -15.83 -14.30 8.58
N CYS A 187 -15.37 -14.02 7.34
CA CYS A 187 -14.55 -12.85 7.05
C CYS A 187 -15.33 -11.55 7.20
N GLU A 188 -16.60 -11.53 6.80
CA GLU A 188 -17.53 -10.42 7.02
C GLU A 188 -17.72 -10.18 8.53
N LEU A 189 -17.97 -11.25 9.28
CA LEU A 189 -18.19 -11.20 10.73
C LEU A 189 -16.95 -10.71 11.50
N TYR A 190 -15.78 -11.29 11.22
CA TYR A 190 -14.58 -11.06 12.05
C TYR A 190 -13.65 -9.97 11.54
N PHE A 191 -13.61 -9.75 10.22
CA PHE A 191 -12.66 -8.83 9.59
C PHE A 191 -13.34 -7.70 8.83
N ARG A 192 -14.69 -7.61 8.89
CA ARG A 192 -15.48 -6.59 8.16
C ARG A 192 -15.12 -6.59 6.68
N PHE A 193 -14.97 -7.79 6.13
CA PHE A 193 -14.78 -7.97 4.70
C PHE A 193 -15.96 -7.36 3.95
N ILE A 194 -15.67 -6.63 2.88
CA ILE A 194 -16.69 -6.00 2.04
C ILE A 194 -16.78 -6.83 0.77
N LYS A 195 -17.87 -7.56 0.62
CA LYS A 195 -18.10 -8.39 -0.56
C LYS A 195 -18.33 -7.50 -1.79
N PRO A 196 -17.61 -7.72 -2.90
CA PRO A 196 -17.87 -7.01 -4.15
C PRO A 196 -19.30 -7.28 -4.65
N LYS A 197 -19.99 -6.23 -5.09
CA LYS A 197 -21.27 -6.31 -5.78
C LYS A 197 -21.04 -6.74 -7.22
N GLU A 198 -21.67 -7.83 -7.60
CA GLU A 198 -21.65 -8.33 -8.97
C GLU A 198 -22.65 -7.54 -9.84
N ILE A 199 -22.19 -7.05 -11.00
CA ILE A 199 -22.99 -6.29 -11.94
C ILE A 199 -23.06 -7.08 -13.25
N GLN A 200 -24.27 -7.47 -13.63
CA GLN A 200 -24.52 -8.12 -14.91
C GLN A 200 -24.60 -7.06 -16.01
N LEU A 201 -23.69 -7.14 -16.99
CA LEU A 201 -23.69 -6.22 -18.12
C LEU A 201 -24.59 -6.74 -19.26
N PRO A 202 -25.23 -5.85 -20.03
CA PRO A 202 -25.99 -6.20 -21.24
C PRO A 202 -25.23 -7.08 -22.25
N THR A 203 -23.89 -6.99 -22.27
CA THR A 203 -23.03 -7.81 -23.13
C THR A 203 -22.86 -9.26 -22.66
N GLY A 204 -23.43 -9.62 -21.50
CA GLY A 204 -23.37 -10.96 -20.91
C GLY A 204 -22.14 -11.21 -20.02
N ASN A 205 -21.22 -10.24 -19.94
CA ASN A 205 -20.09 -10.29 -19.02
C ASN A 205 -20.45 -9.68 -17.66
N THR A 206 -19.63 -10.02 -16.67
CA THR A 206 -19.76 -9.52 -15.30
C THR A 206 -18.74 -8.42 -15.01
N ALA A 207 -19.18 -7.37 -14.34
CA ALA A 207 -18.32 -6.40 -13.66
C ALA A 207 -18.48 -6.49 -12.13
N TYR A 208 -17.52 -5.96 -11.39
CA TYR A 208 -17.51 -6.00 -9.93
C TYR A 208 -17.30 -4.60 -9.38
N TYR A 209 -18.12 -4.22 -8.40
CA TYR A 209 -18.06 -2.93 -7.74
C TYR A 209 -18.00 -3.07 -6.21
N ILE A 210 -17.11 -2.32 -5.56
CA ILE A 210 -17.01 -2.25 -4.10
C ILE A 210 -17.52 -0.87 -3.66
N PRO A 211 -18.61 -0.79 -2.88
CA PRO A 211 -19.20 0.49 -2.48
C PRO A 211 -18.23 1.35 -1.69
N ILE A 212 -18.14 2.63 -2.05
CA ILE A 212 -17.20 3.55 -1.43
C ILE A 212 -17.57 3.78 0.04
N CYS A 213 -18.86 3.91 0.33
CA CYS A 213 -19.37 4.12 1.68
C CYS A 213 -18.94 3.01 2.63
N ASP A 214 -19.00 1.74 2.20
CA ASP A 214 -18.62 0.58 3.01
C ASP A 214 -17.12 0.59 3.31
N ILE A 215 -16.28 0.93 2.31
CA ILE A 215 -14.82 1.05 2.47
C ILE A 215 -14.50 2.13 3.51
N LEU A 216 -15.11 3.31 3.35
CA LEU A 216 -14.89 4.43 4.27
C LEU A 216 -15.33 4.06 5.68
N MET A 217 -16.54 3.53 5.87
CA MET A 217 -17.03 3.12 7.20
C MET A 217 -16.09 2.10 7.85
N CYS A 218 -15.56 1.13 7.11
CA CYS A 218 -14.60 0.16 7.64
C CYS A 218 -13.27 0.83 8.05
N LEU A 219 -12.77 1.80 7.28
CA LEU A 219 -11.56 2.54 7.61
C LEU A 219 -11.73 3.45 8.83
N PHE A 220 -12.80 4.24 8.90
CA PHE A 220 -13.06 5.19 9.97
C PHE A 220 -13.42 4.53 11.31
N GLN A 221 -13.80 3.25 11.32
CA GLN A 221 -13.92 2.49 12.55
C GLN A 221 -12.57 2.07 13.16
N LYS A 222 -11.45 2.19 12.42
CA LYS A 222 -10.13 1.89 12.97
C LYS A 222 -9.73 2.98 13.95
N LYS A 223 -9.28 2.55 15.13
CA LYS A 223 -8.78 3.46 16.18
C LYS A 223 -7.71 4.39 15.60
N ASP A 224 -7.79 5.67 15.94
CA ASP A 224 -6.86 6.74 15.56
C ASP A 224 -6.80 7.07 14.06
N PHE A 225 -7.58 6.41 13.20
CA PHE A 225 -7.57 6.66 11.75
C PHE A 225 -8.05 8.08 11.41
N TYR A 226 -9.19 8.49 11.98
CA TYR A 226 -9.71 9.84 11.74
C TYR A 226 -8.81 10.92 12.34
N GLU A 227 -8.24 10.66 13.53
CA GLU A 227 -7.31 11.58 14.17
C GLU A 227 -6.02 11.78 13.35
N CYS A 228 -5.57 10.75 12.63
CA CYS A 228 -4.48 10.88 11.66
C CYS A 228 -4.82 11.90 10.56
N ILE A 229 -6.00 11.80 9.96
CA ILE A 229 -6.48 12.74 8.93
C ILE A 229 -6.61 14.15 9.49
N LYS A 230 -7.17 14.33 10.70
CA LYS A 230 -7.30 15.66 11.33
C LYS A 230 -5.93 16.30 11.56
N ARG A 231 -4.94 15.54 12.02
CA ARG A 231 -3.56 16.02 12.21
C ARG A 231 -2.92 16.43 10.89
N GLU A 232 -3.07 15.61 9.85
CA GLU A 232 -2.54 15.90 8.52
C GLU A 232 -3.17 17.17 7.95
N LYS A 233 -4.50 17.31 7.99
CA LYS A 233 -5.19 18.54 7.59
C LYS A 233 -4.66 19.78 8.30
N LYS A 234 -4.44 19.71 9.63
CA LYS A 234 -3.86 20.81 10.40
C LYS A 234 -2.43 21.15 9.97
N TYR A 235 -1.63 20.14 9.60
CA TYR A 235 -0.29 20.34 9.07
C TYR A 235 -0.33 21.00 7.68
N ILE A 236 -1.21 20.52 6.79
CA ILE A 236 -1.44 21.09 5.46
C ILE A 236 -1.80 22.59 5.54
N CYS A 237 -2.63 22.99 6.50
CA CYS A 237 -3.04 24.39 6.67
C CYS A 237 -1.87 25.35 6.98
N GLN A 238 -0.73 24.86 7.45
CA GLN A 238 0.43 25.71 7.73
C GLN A 238 1.03 26.31 6.45
N PHE A 239 0.77 25.69 5.30
CA PHE A 239 1.25 26.12 3.99
C PHE A 239 0.25 27.04 3.27
N ASP A 240 -0.90 27.35 3.87
CA ASP A 240 -1.87 28.26 3.26
C ASP A 240 -1.30 29.68 3.14
N GLY A 241 -1.43 30.27 1.95
CA GLY A 241 -0.87 31.59 1.65
C GLY A 241 0.66 31.62 1.53
N GLN A 242 1.35 30.49 1.70
CA GLN A 242 2.79 30.40 1.46
C GLN A 242 3.10 30.19 -0.02
N ASP A 243 4.34 30.49 -0.43
CA ASP A 243 4.89 30.20 -1.76
C ASP A 243 5.33 28.73 -1.91
N ILE A 244 4.67 27.83 -1.17
CA ILE A 244 4.97 26.39 -1.16
C ILE A 244 3.66 25.64 -1.34
N ILE A 245 3.57 24.85 -2.41
CA ILE A 245 2.47 23.92 -2.63
C ILE A 245 2.85 22.60 -1.97
N TYR A 246 2.29 22.35 -0.79
CA TYR A 246 2.50 21.09 -0.07
C TYR A 246 1.46 20.02 -0.46
N HIS A 247 0.19 20.42 -0.57
CA HIS A 247 -0.93 19.53 -0.85
C HIS A 247 -1.90 20.15 -1.87
N TYR A 248 -2.76 19.31 -2.48
CA TYR A 248 -3.83 19.75 -3.40
C TYR A 248 -4.64 20.93 -2.85
N ARG A 249 -4.95 20.89 -1.56
CA ARG A 249 -5.69 21.95 -0.82
C ARG A 249 -5.02 23.32 -0.90
N ASN A 250 -3.68 23.36 -0.85
CA ASN A 250 -2.95 24.63 -0.87
C ASN A 250 -2.82 25.18 -2.30
N GLY A 251 -3.00 24.32 -3.32
CA GLY A 251 -2.95 24.69 -4.73
C GLY A 251 -4.19 25.47 -5.19
N GLU A 252 -4.06 26.19 -6.31
CA GLU A 252 -5.12 27.04 -6.84
C GLU A 252 -6.42 26.27 -7.11
N ILE A 253 -6.33 25.07 -7.70
CA ILE A 253 -7.48 24.21 -7.98
C ILE A 253 -8.19 23.83 -6.68
N GLY A 254 -7.45 23.38 -5.67
CA GLY A 254 -8.02 23.01 -4.36
C GLY A 254 -8.69 24.19 -3.66
N ARG A 255 -8.09 25.38 -3.69
CA ARG A 255 -8.70 26.61 -3.14
C ARG A 255 -9.98 27.02 -3.88
N GLN A 256 -10.09 26.70 -5.16
CA GLN A 256 -11.26 27.02 -5.98
C GLN A 256 -12.34 25.93 -5.95
N HIS A 257 -12.06 24.76 -5.37
CA HIS A 257 -12.95 23.61 -5.33
C HIS A 257 -14.30 23.95 -4.68
N CYS A 258 -15.39 23.70 -5.42
CA CYS A 258 -16.75 24.10 -5.06
C CYS A 258 -17.21 23.53 -3.70
N ILE A 259 -16.96 22.23 -3.45
CA ILE A 259 -17.38 21.57 -2.21
C ILE A 259 -16.52 21.99 -1.01
N LEU A 260 -15.19 22.08 -1.17
CA LEU A 260 -14.29 22.49 -0.07
C LEU A 260 -14.58 23.91 0.43
N LYS A 261 -15.07 24.81 -0.44
CA LYS A 261 -15.48 26.17 -0.04
C LYS A 261 -16.73 26.22 0.82
N ILE A 262 -17.63 25.25 0.66
CA ILE A 262 -18.93 25.24 1.33
C ILE A 262 -18.87 24.38 2.60
N LYS A 263 -18.08 23.30 2.58
CA LYS A 263 -18.07 22.25 3.60
C LYS A 263 -16.66 22.05 4.15
N GLU A 264 -16.31 22.79 5.21
CA GLU A 264 -14.95 22.85 5.78
C GLU A 264 -14.38 21.48 6.20
N ASN A 265 -15.21 20.57 6.69
CA ASN A 265 -14.77 19.25 7.18
C ASN A 265 -14.63 18.17 6.08
N THR A 266 -14.82 18.52 4.80
CA THR A 266 -14.80 17.56 3.69
C THR A 266 -13.45 16.87 3.54
N ILE A 267 -13.43 15.55 3.39
CA ILE A 267 -12.24 14.72 3.16
C ILE A 267 -12.05 14.47 1.66
N LEU A 268 -10.81 14.64 1.17
CA LEU A 268 -10.47 14.44 -0.23
C LEU A 268 -10.19 12.98 -0.54
N LEU A 269 -10.76 12.52 -1.65
CA LEU A 269 -10.59 11.19 -2.21
C LEU A 269 -9.93 11.32 -3.59
N GLN A 270 -9.02 10.41 -3.91
CA GLN A 270 -8.45 10.31 -5.25
C GLN A 270 -8.87 9.00 -5.89
N LEU A 271 -9.27 9.10 -7.15
CA LEU A 271 -9.49 7.95 -8.01
C LEU A 271 -8.23 7.68 -8.83
N TYR A 272 -7.93 6.42 -9.08
CA TYR A 272 -6.88 6.00 -10.01
C TYR A 272 -7.42 4.93 -10.95
N CYS A 273 -7.16 5.05 -12.25
CA CYS A 273 -7.58 4.08 -13.26
C CYS A 273 -6.36 3.47 -13.96
N ASP A 274 -6.37 2.15 -14.10
CA ASP A 274 -5.31 1.40 -14.78
C ASP A 274 -5.88 0.20 -15.55
N ASP A 275 -5.15 -0.28 -16.54
CA ASP A 275 -5.48 -1.47 -17.33
C ASP A 275 -4.50 -2.60 -17.00
N ILE A 276 -5.02 -3.68 -16.42
CA ILE A 276 -4.23 -4.87 -16.11
C ILE A 276 -4.42 -5.95 -17.19
N SER A 277 -3.34 -6.60 -17.60
CA SER A 277 -3.37 -7.74 -18.53
C SER A 277 -3.27 -9.05 -17.77
N VAL A 278 -4.27 -9.93 -17.92
CA VAL A 278 -4.37 -11.18 -17.14
C VAL A 278 -3.64 -12.36 -17.81
N VAL A 279 -3.29 -12.21 -19.09
CA VAL A 279 -2.57 -13.24 -19.87
C VAL A 279 -1.05 -13.10 -19.79
N ASN A 280 -0.38 -14.25 -19.95
CA ASN A 280 1.05 -14.48 -19.76
C ASN A 280 1.94 -13.36 -20.38
N PRO A 281 2.86 -12.74 -19.60
CA PRO A 281 3.75 -11.68 -20.09
C PRO A 281 4.69 -12.08 -21.24
N LEU A 282 4.73 -13.36 -21.62
CA LEU A 282 5.49 -13.87 -22.76
C LEU A 282 4.79 -13.69 -24.12
N MET A 283 3.47 -13.45 -24.15
CA MET A 283 2.76 -13.14 -25.39
C MET A 283 2.84 -11.64 -25.64
N GLY A 284 3.72 -11.22 -26.55
CA GLY A 284 4.00 -9.80 -26.83
C GLY A 284 2.77 -8.98 -27.23
N LYS A 285 2.80 -7.68 -26.88
CA LYS A 285 1.98 -6.49 -27.24
C LYS A 285 0.46 -6.58 -27.48
N ASN A 286 -0.11 -7.74 -27.75
CA ASN A 286 -1.54 -7.97 -27.96
C ASN A 286 -2.07 -8.79 -26.78
N ALA A 287 -2.13 -8.18 -25.60
CA ALA A 287 -2.88 -8.75 -24.49
C ALA A 287 -4.36 -8.78 -24.88
N ALA A 288 -4.83 -9.93 -25.36
CA ALA A 288 -6.22 -10.11 -25.81
C ALA A 288 -7.24 -9.91 -24.69
N HIS A 289 -6.79 -10.04 -23.43
CA HIS A 289 -7.62 -9.94 -22.24
C HIS A 289 -7.09 -8.88 -21.26
N LYS A 290 -7.68 -7.70 -21.30
CA LYS A 290 -7.43 -6.59 -20.37
C LYS A 290 -8.61 -6.39 -19.44
N LEU A 291 -8.34 -6.16 -18.17
CA LEU A 291 -9.31 -5.68 -17.21
C LEU A 291 -8.97 -4.22 -16.88
N THR A 292 -9.98 -3.37 -16.83
CA THR A 292 -9.83 -2.01 -16.33
C THR A 292 -10.18 -1.98 -14.86
N THR A 293 -9.32 -1.37 -14.05
CA THR A 293 -9.47 -1.23 -12.60
C THR A 293 -9.55 0.23 -12.21
N PHE A 294 -10.51 0.55 -11.34
CA PHE A 294 -10.52 1.81 -10.58
C PHE A 294 -10.15 1.53 -9.14
N TYR A 295 -9.34 2.43 -8.58
CA TYR A 295 -8.92 2.42 -7.19
C TYR A 295 -9.29 3.72 -6.50
N LEU A 296 -9.38 3.66 -5.18
CA LEU A 296 -9.62 4.77 -4.26
C LEU A 296 -8.47 4.91 -3.28
N SER A 297 -8.01 6.14 -3.08
CA SER A 297 -7.17 6.53 -1.95
C SER A 297 -7.77 7.75 -1.24
N ILE A 298 -7.36 7.98 0.00
CA ILE A 298 -7.72 9.18 0.77
C ILE A 298 -6.54 10.14 0.72
N ASP A 299 -6.70 11.27 0.04
CA ASP A 299 -5.61 12.23 -0.16
C ASP A 299 -5.16 12.89 1.13
N ASP A 300 -6.08 13.13 2.06
CA ASP A 300 -5.79 13.78 3.36
C ASP A 300 -5.07 12.85 4.37
N LEU A 301 -4.50 11.74 3.90
CA LEU A 301 -3.58 10.94 4.69
C LEU A 301 -2.13 11.41 4.46
N PRO A 302 -1.25 11.29 5.47
CA PRO A 302 0.17 11.55 5.30
C PRO A 302 0.78 10.77 4.13
N ALA A 303 1.72 11.38 3.41
CA ALA A 303 2.31 10.81 2.19
C ALA A 303 2.91 9.40 2.36
N CYS A 304 3.40 9.06 3.56
CA CYS A 304 3.92 7.73 3.86
C CYS A 304 2.82 6.64 3.77
N TYR A 305 1.57 6.97 4.07
CA TYR A 305 0.43 6.06 3.94
C TYR A 305 -0.11 6.02 2.51
N ASN A 306 -0.20 7.16 1.82
CA ASN A 306 -0.63 7.21 0.41
C ASN A 306 0.29 6.41 -0.53
N SER A 307 1.56 6.24 -0.17
CA SER A 307 2.50 5.39 -0.91
C SER A 307 2.35 3.88 -0.64
N SER A 308 1.48 3.48 0.30
CA SER A 308 1.31 2.08 0.73
C SER A 308 0.11 1.43 0.05
N LEU A 309 0.31 0.22 -0.48
CA LEU A 309 -0.76 -0.60 -1.08
C LEU A 309 -1.90 -0.90 -0.10
N ASN A 310 -1.69 -0.78 1.21
CA ASN A 310 -2.73 -1.00 2.22
C ASN A 310 -3.81 0.10 2.24
N PHE A 311 -3.54 1.26 1.62
CA PHE A 311 -4.45 2.41 1.55
C PHE A 311 -4.88 2.75 0.12
N ILE A 312 -4.68 1.80 -0.81
CA ILE A 312 -5.17 1.86 -2.18
C ILE A 312 -6.22 0.76 -2.33
N HIS A 313 -7.48 1.15 -2.46
CA HIS A 313 -8.62 0.23 -2.41
C HIS A 313 -9.20 0.03 -3.80
N LEU A 314 -9.39 -1.22 -4.23
CA LEU A 314 -10.11 -1.51 -5.47
C LEU A 314 -11.56 -1.04 -5.35
N LEU A 315 -12.09 -0.40 -6.40
CA LEU A 315 -13.48 0.06 -6.47
C LEU A 315 -14.26 -0.62 -7.57
N LEU A 316 -13.73 -0.63 -8.79
CA LEU A 316 -14.46 -1.10 -9.97
C LEU A 316 -13.53 -1.96 -10.81
N LEU A 317 -14.01 -3.12 -11.24
CA LEU A 317 -13.30 -4.05 -12.11
C LEU A 317 -14.24 -4.51 -13.22
N PHE A 318 -13.85 -4.29 -14.47
CA PHE A 318 -14.60 -4.79 -15.63
C PHE A 318 -13.65 -5.18 -16.76
N TYR A 319 -14.17 -5.97 -17.70
CA TYR A 319 -13.42 -6.33 -18.89
C TYR A 319 -13.35 -5.16 -19.87
N ARG A 320 -12.15 -4.81 -20.32
CA ARG A 320 -11.88 -3.56 -21.06
C ARG A 320 -12.79 -3.38 -22.29
N LYS A 321 -13.06 -4.45 -23.02
CA LYS A 321 -13.92 -4.40 -24.22
C LYS A 321 -15.37 -4.04 -23.91
N ASP A 322 -15.85 -4.34 -22.71
CA ASP A 322 -17.21 -4.00 -22.32
C ASP A 322 -17.42 -2.48 -22.22
N PHE A 323 -16.34 -1.70 -22.04
CA PHE A 323 -16.38 -0.24 -22.02
C PHE A 323 -16.67 0.38 -23.40
N GLU A 324 -16.42 -0.35 -24.49
CA GLU A 324 -16.73 0.14 -25.84
C GLU A 324 -18.25 0.28 -26.06
N ASN A 325 -19.05 -0.48 -25.31
CA ASN A 325 -20.51 -0.39 -25.32
C ASN A 325 -21.02 0.74 -24.41
N GLU A 326 -21.80 1.67 -24.97
CA GLU A 326 -22.31 2.83 -24.24
C GLU A 326 -23.23 2.47 -23.06
N ASN A 327 -24.12 1.48 -23.22
CA ASN A 327 -25.02 1.06 -22.14
C ASN A 327 -24.24 0.47 -20.96
N ASN A 328 -23.18 -0.29 -21.24
CA ASN A 328 -22.29 -0.81 -20.21
C ASN A 328 -21.60 0.34 -19.47
N ARG A 329 -21.05 1.34 -20.18
CA ARG A 329 -20.44 2.52 -19.55
C ARG A 329 -21.43 3.21 -18.63
N GLN A 330 -22.65 3.47 -19.11
CA GLN A 330 -23.68 4.13 -18.33
C GLN A 330 -23.99 3.36 -17.04
N ILE A 331 -24.18 2.04 -17.11
CA ILE A 331 -24.45 1.20 -15.91
C ILE A 331 -23.29 1.28 -14.91
N LEU A 332 -22.05 1.12 -15.38
CA LEU A 332 -20.86 1.11 -14.52
C LEU A 332 -20.65 2.45 -13.82
N PHE A 333 -20.74 3.56 -14.55
CA PHE A 333 -20.45 4.88 -14.00
C PHE A 333 -21.64 5.52 -13.28
N ASN A 334 -22.88 5.11 -13.56
CA ASN A 334 -24.02 5.52 -12.75
C ASN A 334 -23.88 5.03 -11.30
N LEU A 335 -23.33 3.84 -11.07
CA LEU A 335 -23.07 3.31 -9.73
C LEU A 335 -21.97 4.12 -9.02
N LEU A 336 -20.85 4.34 -9.70
CA LEU A 336 -19.74 5.11 -9.15
C LEU A 336 -20.14 6.56 -8.84
N ASN A 337 -20.83 7.22 -9.79
CA ASN A 337 -21.28 8.60 -9.63
C ASN A 337 -22.28 8.74 -8.48
N LYS A 338 -23.24 7.81 -8.36
CA LYS A 338 -24.23 7.87 -7.28
C LYS A 338 -23.60 7.75 -5.90
N ASP A 339 -22.64 6.83 -5.71
CA ASP A 339 -21.93 6.70 -4.44
C ASP A 339 -21.18 8.01 -4.09
N ILE A 340 -20.49 8.61 -5.06
CA ILE A 340 -19.77 9.87 -4.85
C ILE A 340 -20.73 11.04 -4.58
N GLU A 341 -21.82 11.16 -5.34
CA GLU A 341 -22.86 12.19 -5.15
C GLU A 341 -23.47 12.12 -3.75
N CYS A 342 -23.75 10.91 -3.23
CA CYS A 342 -24.23 10.74 -1.85
C CYS A 342 -23.17 11.23 -0.84
N LEU A 343 -21.89 10.91 -1.04
CA LEU A 343 -20.82 11.37 -0.15
C LEU A 343 -20.62 12.89 -0.19
N GLU A 344 -20.83 13.50 -1.35
CA GLU A 344 -20.70 14.94 -1.58
C GLU A 344 -21.89 15.71 -0.99
N ASN A 345 -23.11 15.19 -1.14
CA ASN A 345 -24.35 15.87 -0.74
C ASN A 345 -24.74 15.57 0.71
N ASP A 346 -24.77 14.29 1.08
CA ASP A 346 -25.32 13.78 2.34
C ASP A 346 -24.20 13.52 3.37
N GLY A 347 -23.05 13.06 2.91
CA GLY A 347 -21.92 12.68 3.76
C GLY A 347 -22.17 11.37 4.53
N LEU A 348 -21.28 11.03 5.46
CA LEU A 348 -21.39 9.86 6.34
C LEU A 348 -21.33 10.27 7.81
N ILE A 349 -22.20 9.69 8.62
CA ILE A 349 -22.10 9.78 10.08
C ILE A 349 -21.04 8.78 10.53
N LEU A 350 -19.84 9.29 10.83
CA LEU A 350 -18.71 8.46 11.23
C LEU A 350 -18.87 7.95 12.67
N PRO A 351 -18.22 6.82 13.03
CA PRO A 351 -18.32 6.27 14.38
C PRO A 351 -17.92 7.28 15.46
N GLY A 352 -18.85 7.60 16.35
CA GLY A 352 -18.62 8.55 17.45
C GLY A 352 -18.95 10.01 17.12
N ASP A 353 -19.28 10.32 15.86
CA ASP A 353 -19.72 11.65 15.44
C ASP A 353 -21.25 11.73 15.36
N ILE A 354 -21.79 12.93 15.55
CA ILE A 354 -23.23 13.23 15.46
C ILE A 354 -23.55 13.97 14.15
N THR A 355 -22.55 14.63 13.59
CA THR A 355 -22.64 15.40 12.34
C THR A 355 -22.03 14.62 11.19
N PRO A 356 -22.58 14.74 9.98
CA PRO A 356 -22.01 14.08 8.81
C PRO A 356 -20.63 14.66 8.46
N THR A 357 -19.70 13.77 8.13
CA THR A 357 -18.46 14.11 7.42
C THR A 357 -18.67 13.91 5.93
N TYR A 358 -18.31 14.92 5.14
CA TYR A 358 -18.46 14.89 3.68
C TYR A 358 -17.18 14.40 3.01
N PHE A 359 -17.32 13.88 1.80
CA PHE A 359 -16.19 13.46 0.98
C PHE A 359 -16.36 13.96 -0.46
N THR A 360 -15.25 14.20 -1.15
CA THR A 360 -15.28 14.64 -2.54
C THR A 360 -14.03 14.19 -3.29
N ILE A 361 -14.13 14.05 -4.60
CA ILE A 361 -12.99 13.68 -5.44
C ILE A 361 -12.09 14.88 -5.69
N SER A 362 -10.79 14.75 -5.41
CA SER A 362 -9.76 15.73 -5.79
C SER A 362 -9.36 15.56 -7.27
N THR A 363 -9.08 14.32 -7.67
CA THR A 363 -8.50 13.96 -8.96
C THR A 363 -8.87 12.52 -9.36
N LEU A 364 -8.87 12.28 -10.67
CA LEU A 364 -8.84 10.96 -11.29
C LEU A 364 -7.53 10.83 -12.06
N CYS A 365 -6.58 10.11 -11.49
CA CYS A 365 -5.28 9.83 -12.10
C CYS A 365 -5.41 8.64 -13.06
N ALA A 366 -4.86 8.77 -14.26
CA ALA A 366 -4.81 7.68 -15.24
C ALA A 366 -3.71 7.96 -16.27
N ASP A 367 -3.29 6.93 -17.01
CA ASP A 367 -2.40 7.13 -18.14
C ASP A 367 -3.03 8.06 -19.20
N ASN A 368 -2.22 8.59 -20.13
CA ASN A 368 -2.72 9.59 -21.05
C ASN A 368 -3.89 9.10 -21.93
N LEU A 369 -3.93 7.81 -22.30
CA LEU A 369 -5.01 7.28 -23.14
C LEU A 369 -6.31 7.13 -22.34
N ALA A 370 -6.25 6.49 -21.18
CA ALA A 370 -7.39 6.33 -20.29
C ALA A 370 -7.92 7.70 -19.83
N ALA A 371 -7.05 8.65 -19.50
CA ALA A 371 -7.48 9.96 -19.07
C ALA A 371 -8.16 10.78 -20.20
N HIS A 372 -7.79 10.57 -21.47
CA HIS A 372 -8.54 11.14 -22.60
C HIS A 372 -9.94 10.51 -22.72
N GLU A 373 -10.00 9.18 -22.67
CA GLU A 373 -11.27 8.46 -22.81
C GLU A 373 -12.24 8.79 -21.66
N LEU A 374 -11.78 8.75 -20.41
CA LEU A 374 -12.60 9.06 -19.23
C LEU A 374 -13.03 10.54 -19.21
N GLY A 375 -12.18 11.42 -19.74
CA GLY A 375 -12.47 12.85 -19.90
C GLY A 375 -13.39 13.18 -21.09
N GLY A 376 -13.66 12.22 -21.98
CA GLY A 376 -14.44 12.45 -23.21
C GLY A 376 -13.65 13.17 -24.32
N PHE A 377 -12.33 13.20 -24.26
CA PHE A 377 -11.46 13.79 -25.27
C PHE A 377 -11.18 12.83 -26.44
N THR A 378 -10.52 13.34 -27.49
CA THR A 378 -10.05 12.50 -28.59
C THR A 378 -8.92 11.57 -28.16
N CYS A 379 -9.04 10.27 -28.44
CA CYS A 379 -7.98 9.29 -28.26
C CYS A 379 -7.03 9.18 -29.48
N SER A 380 -7.11 10.13 -30.42
CA SER A 380 -6.19 10.24 -31.56
C SER A 380 -5.10 11.25 -31.28
N PHE A 381 -3.85 10.79 -31.13
CA PHE A 381 -2.72 11.65 -30.73
C PHE A 381 -1.90 12.21 -31.89
N ASN A 382 -2.18 11.80 -33.13
CA ASN A 382 -1.38 12.13 -34.31
C ASN A 382 -2.03 13.19 -35.23
N SER A 383 -3.14 13.79 -34.82
CA SER A 383 -3.91 14.75 -35.64
C SER A 383 -4.82 15.64 -34.80
N GLY A 384 -5.31 16.74 -35.37
CA GLY A 384 -6.31 17.61 -34.74
C GLY A 384 -5.83 18.27 -33.44
N ARG A 385 -6.76 18.53 -32.51
CA ARG A 385 -6.48 19.10 -31.18
C ARG A 385 -6.41 18.01 -30.11
N CYS A 386 -5.28 17.29 -30.05
CA CYS A 386 -5.10 16.14 -29.17
C CYS A 386 -4.60 16.47 -27.75
N CYS A 387 -4.50 17.74 -27.36
CA CYS A 387 -4.12 18.13 -26.00
C CYS A 387 -5.37 18.40 -25.14
N ARG A 388 -5.38 17.90 -23.90
CA ARG A 388 -6.44 18.13 -22.89
C ARG A 388 -6.33 19.46 -22.18
N TYR A 389 -5.18 20.10 -22.22
CA TYR A 389 -4.91 21.36 -21.53
C TYR A 389 -5.01 22.58 -22.46
N CYS A 390 -4.80 22.41 -23.77
CA CYS A 390 -4.83 23.53 -24.71
C CYS A 390 -5.45 23.14 -26.06
N LEU A 391 -5.72 24.15 -26.89
CA LEU A 391 -6.35 24.02 -28.20
C LEU A 391 -5.35 24.11 -29.35
N ILE A 392 -4.06 23.86 -29.09
CA ILE A 392 -3.05 23.80 -30.15
C ILE A 392 -3.37 22.67 -31.12
N HIS A 393 -3.19 22.93 -32.42
CA HIS A 393 -3.34 21.92 -33.44
C HIS A 393 -2.04 21.09 -33.54
N HIS A 394 -2.15 19.77 -33.70
CA HIS A 394 -1.04 18.82 -33.70
C HIS A 394 0.12 19.25 -34.64
N LYS A 395 -0.22 19.77 -35.82
CA LYS A 395 0.76 20.27 -36.82
C LYS A 395 1.69 21.38 -36.29
N ASP A 396 1.21 22.15 -35.32
CA ASP A 396 1.88 23.34 -34.77
C ASP A 396 2.66 23.03 -33.48
N MET A 397 2.39 21.88 -32.82
CA MET A 397 3.01 21.49 -31.54
C MET A 397 4.54 21.48 -31.55
N LYS A 398 5.15 21.17 -32.70
CA LYS A 398 6.62 21.15 -32.83
C LYS A 398 7.28 22.53 -32.83
N TYR A 399 6.49 23.60 -32.98
CA TYR A 399 6.98 24.99 -33.10
C TYR A 399 6.67 25.85 -31.88
N VAL A 400 5.85 25.36 -30.95
CA VAL A 400 5.36 26.13 -29.80
C VAL A 400 5.92 25.54 -28.51
N TYR A 401 6.60 26.37 -27.72
CA TYR A 401 7.32 25.92 -26.53
C TYR A 401 6.93 26.67 -25.25
N ARG A 402 6.05 27.68 -25.34
CA ARG A 402 5.58 28.45 -24.19
C ARG A 402 4.07 28.35 -24.08
N GLU A 403 3.59 28.31 -22.85
CA GLU A 403 2.16 28.29 -22.56
C GLU A 403 1.44 29.54 -23.07
N ALA A 404 2.09 30.71 -22.98
CA ALA A 404 1.55 31.98 -23.46
C ALA A 404 1.27 32.01 -24.98
N ASP A 405 1.87 31.09 -25.74
CA ASP A 405 1.73 30.99 -27.19
C ASP A 405 0.59 30.03 -27.60
N VAL A 406 -0.13 29.43 -26.64
CA VAL A 406 -1.26 28.55 -26.89
C VAL A 406 -2.54 29.04 -26.21
N LEU A 407 -3.68 28.74 -26.82
CA LEU A 407 -4.98 28.95 -26.20
C LEU A 407 -5.26 27.81 -25.21
N ILE A 408 -5.25 28.11 -23.92
CA ILE A 408 -5.54 27.17 -22.83
C ILE A 408 -7.03 26.85 -22.77
N ARG A 409 -7.36 25.59 -22.53
CA ARG A 409 -8.74 25.15 -22.28
C ARG A 409 -9.10 25.56 -20.86
N THR A 410 -10.18 26.31 -20.72
CA THR A 410 -10.83 26.56 -19.44
C THR A 410 -12.01 25.62 -19.26
N ALA A 411 -12.43 25.38 -18.01
CA ALA A 411 -13.66 24.64 -17.70
C ALA A 411 -14.86 25.15 -18.51
N ALA A 412 -15.07 26.48 -18.54
CA ALA A 412 -16.16 27.10 -19.30
C ALA A 412 -16.04 26.87 -20.82
N SER A 413 -14.84 26.96 -21.40
CA SER A 413 -14.64 26.68 -22.83
C SER A 413 -14.88 25.21 -23.16
N HIS A 414 -14.48 24.30 -22.27
CA HIS A 414 -14.69 22.87 -22.43
C HIS A 414 -16.17 22.53 -22.40
N ASP A 415 -16.92 23.06 -21.44
CA ASP A 415 -18.37 22.86 -21.33
C ASP A 415 -19.11 23.39 -22.56
N PHE A 416 -18.66 24.51 -23.12
CA PHE A 416 -19.17 25.01 -24.39
C PHE A 416 -18.90 24.03 -25.54
N HIS A 417 -17.66 23.54 -25.68
CA HIS A 417 -17.31 22.58 -26.74
C HIS A 417 -18.13 21.29 -26.64
N VAL A 418 -18.28 20.75 -25.43
CA VAL A 418 -19.11 19.57 -25.14
C VAL A 418 -20.57 19.80 -25.57
N LYS A 419 -21.18 20.92 -25.18
CA LYS A 419 -22.55 21.27 -25.59
C LYS A 419 -22.66 21.49 -27.10
N HIS A 420 -21.63 22.02 -27.74
CA HIS A 420 -21.62 22.23 -29.18
C HIS A 420 -21.60 20.90 -29.93
N ILE A 421 -20.72 19.97 -29.56
CA ILE A 421 -20.62 18.68 -30.25
C ILE A 421 -21.86 17.79 -30.04
N ASP A 422 -22.59 17.95 -28.93
CA ASP A 422 -23.89 17.30 -28.72
C ASP A 422 -24.90 17.70 -29.81
N ASN A 423 -24.85 18.96 -30.25
CA ASN A 423 -25.72 19.50 -31.31
C ASN A 423 -25.14 19.33 -32.72
N VAL A 424 -23.80 19.33 -32.84
CA VAL A 424 -23.08 19.23 -34.12
C VAL A 424 -21.97 18.17 -34.02
N PRO A 425 -22.31 16.86 -34.10
CA PRO A 425 -21.36 15.77 -33.88
C PRO A 425 -20.18 15.74 -34.86
N ASN A 426 -20.30 16.36 -36.03
CA ASN A 426 -19.22 16.44 -37.02
C ASN A 426 -18.04 17.32 -36.54
N ASP A 427 -18.27 18.20 -35.55
CA ASP A 427 -17.26 19.12 -35.02
C ASP A 427 -16.41 18.52 -33.89
N LYS A 428 -16.56 17.22 -33.57
CA LYS A 428 -15.71 16.55 -32.56
C LYS A 428 -14.22 16.76 -32.80
N SER A 429 -13.79 16.61 -34.06
CA SER A 429 -12.38 16.80 -34.45
C SER A 429 -11.91 18.25 -34.38
N LEU A 430 -12.84 19.22 -34.51
CA LEU A 430 -12.55 20.64 -34.36
C LEU A 430 -12.08 20.92 -32.94
N TYR A 431 -12.76 20.41 -31.92
CA TYR A 431 -12.42 20.68 -30.53
C TYR A 431 -11.55 19.60 -29.88
N GLY A 432 -11.35 18.45 -30.54
CA GLY A 432 -10.69 17.30 -29.93
C GLY A 432 -11.45 16.73 -28.73
N VAL A 433 -12.78 16.85 -28.75
CA VAL A 433 -13.71 16.36 -27.73
C VAL A 433 -14.70 15.44 -28.43
N ASN A 434 -14.91 14.25 -27.87
CA ASN A 434 -15.75 13.22 -28.45
C ASN A 434 -17.14 13.11 -27.79
N GLU A 435 -17.19 13.31 -26.47
CA GLU A 435 -18.40 13.15 -25.65
C GLU A 435 -18.20 13.83 -24.27
N LYS A 436 -19.22 13.76 -23.41
CA LYS A 436 -19.12 14.15 -22.01
C LYS A 436 -18.23 13.18 -21.25
N SER A 437 -17.54 13.69 -20.23
CA SER A 437 -16.82 12.82 -19.30
C SER A 437 -17.76 11.87 -18.56
N ILE A 438 -17.28 10.67 -18.26
CA ILE A 438 -17.97 9.65 -17.46
C ILE A 438 -18.36 10.11 -16.06
N LEU A 439 -17.65 11.09 -15.48
CA LEU A 439 -17.91 11.66 -14.17
C LEU A 439 -18.59 13.04 -14.25
N SER A 440 -19.18 13.39 -15.39
CA SER A 440 -19.76 14.72 -15.63
C SER A 440 -20.97 15.07 -14.78
N THR A 441 -21.57 14.11 -14.06
CA THR A 441 -22.67 14.38 -13.12
C THR A 441 -22.16 14.91 -11.78
N LEU A 442 -20.88 14.67 -11.46
CA LEU A 442 -20.27 15.11 -10.21
C LEU A 442 -19.97 16.61 -10.25
N LEU A 443 -20.44 17.35 -9.25
CA LEU A 443 -20.19 18.79 -9.14
C LEU A 443 -18.71 19.11 -8.90
N SER A 444 -18.01 18.21 -8.21
CA SER A 444 -16.58 18.32 -7.90
C SER A 444 -15.66 18.08 -9.09
N PHE A 445 -16.14 17.37 -10.11
CA PHE A 445 -15.28 16.87 -11.17
C PHE A 445 -15.35 17.75 -12.42
N ASN A 446 -14.17 18.22 -12.85
CA ASN A 446 -14.01 18.86 -14.15
C ASN A 446 -12.84 18.23 -14.92
N PRO A 447 -13.04 17.74 -16.16
CA PRO A 447 -11.97 17.09 -16.93
C PRO A 447 -10.71 17.94 -17.14
N ILE A 448 -10.82 19.27 -17.09
CA ILE A 448 -9.69 20.19 -17.25
C ILE A 448 -8.81 20.27 -15.99
N THR A 449 -9.42 20.21 -14.81
CA THR A 449 -8.72 20.43 -13.54
C THR A 449 -8.55 19.16 -12.70
N SER A 450 -9.32 18.11 -13.00
CA SER A 450 -9.42 16.89 -12.18
C SER A 450 -8.73 15.68 -12.81
N LEU A 451 -8.13 15.82 -13.99
CA LEU A 451 -7.38 14.78 -14.69
C LEU A 451 -5.89 15.17 -14.83
N PRO A 452 -5.08 15.06 -13.77
CA PRO A 452 -3.68 15.47 -13.82
C PRO A 452 -2.84 14.62 -14.79
N PRO A 453 -1.66 15.10 -15.21
CA PRO A 453 -0.68 14.29 -15.92
C PRO A 453 -0.18 13.12 -15.07
N ASP A 454 0.20 12.03 -15.72
CA ASP A 454 0.77 10.87 -15.04
C ASP A 454 2.30 11.05 -14.94
N ILE A 455 2.79 11.40 -13.75
CA ILE A 455 4.23 11.62 -13.54
C ILE A 455 5.05 10.38 -13.91
N MET A 456 4.55 9.17 -13.64
CA MET A 456 5.27 7.95 -13.94
C MET A 456 5.42 7.78 -15.46
N HIS A 457 4.32 7.82 -16.20
CA HIS A 457 4.34 7.59 -17.65
C HIS A 457 4.90 8.80 -18.43
N ASP A 458 4.47 10.02 -18.12
CA ASP A 458 4.82 11.22 -18.87
C ASP A 458 6.25 11.68 -18.56
N ILE A 459 6.63 11.72 -17.28
CA ILE A 459 7.94 12.23 -16.84
C ILE A 459 8.95 11.11 -16.71
N LEU A 460 8.72 10.14 -15.81
CA LEU A 460 9.76 9.17 -15.42
C LEU A 460 10.07 8.17 -16.55
N GLU A 461 9.06 7.75 -17.31
CA GLU A 461 9.21 6.84 -18.43
C GLU A 461 9.32 7.55 -19.78
N GLY A 462 8.67 8.72 -19.92
CA GLY A 462 8.62 9.52 -21.14
C GLY A 462 9.80 10.48 -21.31
N ILE A 463 9.72 11.65 -20.67
CA ILE A 463 10.65 12.78 -20.91
C ILE A 463 12.02 12.56 -20.27
N MET A 464 12.06 12.16 -19.01
CA MET A 464 13.28 12.04 -18.21
C MET A 464 14.35 11.14 -18.87
N PRO A 465 14.01 9.95 -19.42
CA PRO A 465 15.00 9.10 -20.07
C PRO A 465 15.61 9.74 -21.32
N LYS A 466 14.83 10.54 -22.06
CA LYS A 466 15.30 11.28 -23.24
C LYS A 466 16.29 12.38 -22.85
N ILE A 467 16.04 13.07 -21.74
CA ILE A 467 16.94 14.09 -21.19
C ILE A 467 18.26 13.43 -20.77
N ILE A 468 18.19 12.37 -19.96
CA ILE A 468 19.38 11.65 -19.48
C ILE A 468 20.20 11.11 -20.66
N SER A 469 19.57 10.41 -21.61
CA SER A 469 20.31 9.81 -22.72
C SER A 469 20.95 10.86 -23.63
N SER A 470 20.24 11.96 -23.90
CA SER A 470 20.79 13.07 -24.67
C SER A 470 21.99 13.72 -23.95
N LEU A 471 21.88 13.94 -22.63
CA LEU A 471 22.97 14.48 -21.84
C LEU A 471 24.20 13.56 -21.86
N LEU A 472 24.02 12.25 -21.59
CA LEU A 472 25.12 11.28 -21.59
C LEU A 472 25.79 11.20 -22.97
N HIS A 473 25.00 11.16 -24.04
CA HIS A 473 25.51 11.15 -25.40
C HIS A 473 26.31 12.43 -25.70
N THR A 474 25.81 13.60 -25.32
CA THR A 474 26.51 14.88 -25.50
C THR A 474 27.85 14.88 -24.77
N ILE A 475 27.90 14.42 -23.52
CA ILE A 475 29.14 14.34 -22.72
C ILE A 475 30.20 13.44 -23.41
N VAL A 476 29.78 12.30 -23.96
CA VAL A 476 30.69 11.42 -24.71
C VAL A 476 31.14 12.06 -26.04
N SER A 477 30.20 12.61 -26.80
CA SER A 477 30.50 13.21 -28.12
C SER A 477 31.42 14.44 -28.03
N THR A 478 31.32 15.21 -26.93
CA THR A 478 32.18 16.36 -26.62
C THR A 478 33.50 15.94 -25.96
N ARG A 479 33.75 14.63 -25.79
CA ARG A 479 34.95 14.05 -25.17
C ARG A 479 35.21 14.52 -23.73
N LEU A 480 34.16 14.92 -23.02
CA LEU A 480 34.25 15.27 -21.59
C LEU A 480 34.45 14.02 -20.71
N CYS A 481 33.91 12.88 -21.13
CA CYS A 481 34.13 11.55 -20.53
C CYS A 481 34.02 10.48 -21.61
N THR A 482 34.63 9.31 -21.37
CA THR A 482 34.36 8.12 -22.17
C THR A 482 33.09 7.41 -21.70
N SER A 483 32.46 6.64 -22.60
CA SER A 483 31.35 5.75 -22.29
C SER A 483 31.69 4.80 -21.14
N ALA A 484 32.88 4.18 -21.19
CA ALA A 484 33.39 3.30 -20.13
C ALA A 484 33.44 3.99 -18.76
N GLN A 485 33.94 5.22 -18.70
CA GLN A 485 34.02 6.01 -17.45
C GLN A 485 32.62 6.29 -16.88
N ILE A 486 31.66 6.68 -17.74
CA ILE A 486 30.28 6.95 -17.32
C ILE A 486 29.63 5.68 -16.78
N CYS A 487 29.73 4.57 -17.52
CA CYS A 487 29.20 3.27 -17.10
C CYS A 487 29.80 2.82 -15.77
N TYR A 488 31.13 2.94 -15.61
CA TYR A 488 31.82 2.61 -14.37
C TYR A 488 31.28 3.46 -13.19
N ARG A 489 31.10 4.77 -13.38
CA ARG A 489 30.59 5.67 -12.34
C ARG A 489 29.14 5.35 -11.96
N ILE A 490 28.27 5.10 -12.93
CA ILE A 490 26.86 4.74 -12.67
C ILE A 490 26.78 3.41 -11.93
N ASN A 491 27.54 2.41 -12.38
CA ASN A 491 27.48 1.05 -11.85
C ASN A 491 28.11 0.95 -10.46
N ASN A 492 29.12 1.75 -10.12
CA ASN A 492 29.80 1.70 -8.82
C ASN A 492 29.36 2.78 -7.83
N PHE A 493 28.32 3.56 -8.18
CA PHE A 493 27.76 4.55 -7.26
C PHE A 493 27.19 3.89 -5.99
N ILE A 494 27.50 4.47 -4.83
CA ILE A 494 26.98 4.00 -3.53
C ILE A 494 25.68 4.74 -3.25
N TYR A 495 24.58 3.99 -3.19
CA TYR A 495 23.24 4.54 -2.98
C TYR A 495 22.93 4.59 -1.48
N GLY A 496 22.33 5.70 -1.04
CA GLY A 496 21.83 5.85 0.32
C GLY A 496 20.70 4.87 0.64
N ILE A 497 20.33 4.80 1.93
CA ILE A 497 19.29 3.87 2.44
C ILE A 497 17.96 4.04 1.71
N ASN A 498 17.61 5.27 1.34
CA ASN A 498 16.35 5.59 0.65
C ASN A 498 16.37 5.17 -0.83
N ASP A 499 17.53 5.25 -1.50
CA ASP A 499 17.66 5.03 -2.94
C ASP A 499 18.06 3.61 -3.31
N ARG A 500 18.68 2.86 -2.39
CA ARG A 500 19.26 1.53 -2.67
C ARG A 500 18.28 0.51 -3.26
N ARG A 501 16.98 0.64 -2.93
CA ARG A 501 15.92 -0.24 -3.44
C ARG A 501 15.59 0.02 -4.91
N ASN A 502 15.80 1.27 -5.36
CA ASN A 502 15.55 1.72 -6.72
C ASN A 502 16.88 1.98 -7.46
N ARG A 503 17.93 1.24 -7.12
CA ARG A 503 19.21 1.35 -7.81
C ARG A 503 19.01 1.02 -9.30
N PRO A 504 19.48 1.89 -10.22
CA PRO A 504 19.51 1.62 -11.65
C PRO A 504 20.15 0.26 -11.97
N PRO A 505 19.62 -0.48 -12.96
CA PRO A 505 20.26 -1.71 -13.43
C PRO A 505 21.61 -1.40 -14.06
N THR A 506 22.40 -2.44 -14.30
CA THR A 506 23.72 -2.32 -14.92
C THR A 506 23.64 -1.55 -16.25
N PHE A 507 24.29 -0.40 -16.28
CA PHE A 507 24.36 0.48 -17.43
C PHE A 507 25.55 0.10 -18.31
N LYS A 508 25.31 -0.17 -19.59
CA LYS A 508 26.33 -0.63 -20.54
C LYS A 508 26.67 0.48 -21.53
N GLU A 509 27.87 0.43 -22.12
CA GLU A 509 28.31 1.46 -23.07
C GLU A 509 27.37 1.57 -24.28
N LYS A 510 26.87 0.42 -24.76
CA LYS A 510 25.85 0.36 -25.82
C LYS A 510 24.60 1.16 -25.49
N ASP A 511 24.21 1.27 -24.22
CA ASP A 511 23.01 2.02 -23.84
C ASP A 511 23.23 3.53 -24.07
N ILE A 512 24.46 4.03 -23.92
CA ILE A 512 24.81 5.42 -24.25
C ILE A 512 24.75 5.64 -25.77
N HIS A 513 25.33 4.72 -26.54
CA HIS A 513 25.34 4.79 -28.01
C HIS A 513 23.92 4.74 -28.60
N ASP A 514 23.09 3.83 -28.08
CA ASP A 514 21.70 3.64 -28.50
C ASP A 514 20.75 4.71 -27.91
N LYS A 515 21.28 5.70 -27.17
CA LYS A 515 20.52 6.74 -26.45
C LYS A 515 19.39 6.15 -25.59
N ARG A 516 19.68 5.04 -24.94
CA ARG A 516 18.76 4.27 -24.09
C ARG A 516 19.11 4.42 -22.62
N VAL A 517 18.09 4.50 -21.77
CA VAL A 517 18.23 4.40 -20.31
C VAL A 517 17.50 3.14 -19.84
N PRO A 518 18.22 2.12 -19.33
CA PRO A 518 17.59 0.90 -18.81
C PRO A 518 16.92 1.13 -17.45
N GLY A 519 16.00 0.23 -17.10
CA GLY A 519 15.32 0.19 -15.80
C GLY A 519 13.86 0.60 -15.83
N LYS A 520 13.21 0.49 -14.67
CA LYS A 520 11.83 0.91 -14.37
C LYS A 520 11.78 2.40 -14.04
N ALA A 521 10.58 3.00 -14.04
CA ALA A 521 10.36 4.42 -13.74
C ALA A 521 11.16 4.94 -12.53
N MET A 522 11.02 4.30 -11.36
CA MET A 522 11.70 4.72 -10.13
C MET A 522 13.22 4.52 -10.17
N GLU A 523 13.72 3.55 -10.94
CA GLU A 523 15.15 3.36 -11.15
C GLU A 523 15.73 4.48 -12.03
N LYS A 524 15.00 4.91 -13.06
CA LYS A 524 15.37 6.07 -13.89
C LYS A 524 15.33 7.37 -13.10
N TYR A 525 14.34 7.53 -12.22
CA TYR A 525 14.27 8.67 -11.30
C TYR A 525 15.47 8.70 -10.35
N CYS A 526 15.82 7.56 -9.76
CA CYS A 526 16.98 7.43 -8.90
C CYS A 526 18.30 7.76 -9.64
N LEU A 527 18.42 7.34 -10.90
CA LEU A 527 19.55 7.74 -11.76
C LEU A 527 19.56 9.26 -11.96
N PHE A 528 18.43 9.86 -12.31
CA PHE A 528 18.29 11.29 -12.58
C PHE A 528 18.72 12.16 -11.39
N LEU A 529 18.15 11.91 -10.20
CA LEU A 529 18.44 12.65 -8.98
C LEU A 529 19.94 12.62 -8.62
N ASN A 530 20.57 11.47 -8.83
CA ASN A 530 21.96 11.26 -8.46
C ASN A 530 22.94 11.54 -9.62
N LEU A 531 22.47 11.96 -10.81
CA LEU A 531 23.32 12.10 -11.99
C LEU A 531 24.37 13.21 -11.80
N GLY A 532 23.97 14.34 -11.22
CA GLY A 532 24.91 15.45 -10.94
C GLY A 532 26.05 15.02 -10.02
N LEU A 533 25.74 14.35 -8.91
CA LEU A 533 26.75 13.81 -7.97
C LEU A 533 27.71 12.82 -8.63
N ARG A 534 27.24 12.05 -9.62
CA ARG A 534 28.06 11.09 -10.38
C ARG A 534 29.00 11.77 -11.39
N MET A 535 28.57 12.89 -11.94
CA MET A 535 29.31 13.59 -12.99
C MET A 535 30.26 14.66 -12.44
N MET A 536 30.08 15.13 -11.20
CA MET A 536 30.94 16.17 -10.57
C MET A 536 32.43 15.81 -10.37
N ARG A 537 32.84 14.55 -10.60
CA ARG A 537 34.28 14.17 -10.64
C ARG A 537 34.92 14.29 -12.03
N THR A 538 34.40 15.12 -12.92
CA THR A 538 35.08 15.47 -14.18
C THR A 538 36.08 16.59 -13.96
N THR A 539 37.15 16.33 -13.21
CA THR A 539 38.38 17.12 -13.39
C THR A 539 38.83 16.90 -14.82
N LYS A 540 39.00 17.99 -15.58
CA LYS A 540 39.56 18.02 -16.94
C LYS A 540 40.67 16.98 -17.04
N VAL A 541 40.52 16.01 -17.95
CA VAL A 541 41.65 15.17 -18.35
C VAL A 541 42.64 16.12 -19.03
N ALA A 542 43.64 16.56 -18.28
CA ALA A 542 44.81 17.19 -18.87
C ALA A 542 45.48 16.12 -19.75
N HIS A 543 45.73 16.47 -21.00
CA HIS A 543 46.57 15.67 -21.88
C HIS A 543 47.93 15.44 -21.19
N GLY A 544 48.25 14.20 -20.84
CA GLY A 544 49.53 13.86 -20.24
C GLY A 544 49.58 12.44 -19.68
N THR A 545 50.02 11.52 -20.54
CA THR A 545 50.79 10.29 -20.27
C THR A 545 50.30 9.24 -19.27
N GLU A 546 50.49 7.99 -19.73
CA GLU A 546 50.19 6.70 -19.13
C GLU A 546 50.72 6.45 -17.71
N ASN A 547 50.09 5.44 -17.08
CA ASN A 547 50.53 4.66 -15.93
C ASN A 547 50.66 5.37 -14.59
N GLU A 548 49.69 5.12 -13.69
CA GLU A 548 49.98 4.74 -12.30
C GLU A 548 48.72 4.20 -11.62
N GLY A 549 48.78 2.94 -11.15
CA GLY A 549 47.73 2.31 -10.38
C GLY A 549 47.66 2.90 -8.98
N PHE A 550 46.49 3.35 -8.55
CA PHE A 550 46.30 3.88 -7.20
C PHE A 550 45.73 2.83 -6.24
N LYS A 551 46.58 2.42 -5.30
CA LYS A 551 46.25 1.71 -4.06
C LYS A 551 45.32 2.55 -3.20
N ALA A 552 44.36 1.90 -2.57
CA ALA A 552 43.52 2.49 -1.53
C ALA A 552 44.30 2.56 -0.21
N GLU A 553 44.55 3.76 0.31
CA GLU A 553 44.93 3.94 1.71
C GLU A 553 43.70 4.31 2.54
N ARG A 554 43.41 3.43 3.51
CA ARG A 554 42.53 3.70 4.65
C ARG A 554 43.30 4.55 5.65
N THR A 555 42.82 5.75 5.94
CA THR A 555 43.16 6.45 7.18
C THR A 555 41.98 6.36 8.15
N VAL A 556 42.16 5.51 9.15
CA VAL A 556 41.36 5.47 10.38
C VAL A 556 41.97 6.52 11.31
N SER A 557 41.20 7.53 11.72
CA SER A 557 41.58 8.43 12.81
C SER A 557 40.69 8.16 14.01
N SER A 558 41.20 7.37 14.95
CA SER A 558 40.71 7.24 16.31
C SER A 558 41.55 8.13 17.24
N SER A 559 40.92 9.09 17.91
CA SER A 559 41.31 9.51 19.27
C SER A 559 40.31 10.55 19.80
N LEU A 560 39.57 10.14 20.82
CA LEU A 560 39.05 11.04 21.86
C LEU A 560 40.22 11.56 22.70
N PRO A 561 40.04 12.71 23.35
CA PRO A 561 40.11 12.62 24.82
C PRO A 561 39.03 13.47 25.52
N SER A 562 38.58 12.96 26.67
CA SER A 562 38.00 13.68 27.80
C SER A 562 39.00 13.58 28.97
N PRO A 563 38.97 14.44 30.01
CA PRO A 563 37.79 14.95 30.71
C PRO A 563 37.22 16.24 30.13
#